data_AF-A0A7C5K8A8-F1
#
_entry.id   AF-A0A7C5K8A8-F1
#
_cell.length_a   1.000
_cell.length_b   1.000
_cell.length_c   1.000
_cell.angle_alpha   90.00
_cell.angle_beta   90.00
_cell.angle_gamma   90.00
#
_symmetry.space_group_name_H-M   'P 1'
#
loop_
_entity.id
_entity.type
_entity.pdbx_description
1 polymer ?
#
loop_
_entity_poly.entity_id
_entity_poly.type
_entity_poly.pdbx_seq_one_letter_code
_entity_poly.pdbx_strand_id
1 'polypeptide(L)'
;GSLALEAIRKSRGIAVSVSDEEIFLAERDLAKLEGVFAEPASAATYAALKKLVNQRIIGEDEKVVCLITGSGLKATDVLQALTKKRKTTIMGLDLSTKEKILRILSEGDTYGYDLWRRLGKVMTRAAVYQHLNKLSERGLVAEYMQDGKRLFKITGRGKRVLVALDELKLLL
;
A
#
# COMPACT_ATOMS: atom_id res chain seq x y z
N GLY A 1 7.73 20.94 21.87
CA GLY A 1 8.61 20.12 22.73
C GLY A 1 8.45 20.44 24.20
N SER A 2 8.68 21.70 24.60
CA SER A 2 8.66 22.16 26.00
C SER A 2 7.40 21.76 26.78
N LEU A 3 6.20 22.00 26.22
CA LEU A 3 4.93 21.66 26.87
C LEU A 3 4.77 20.15 27.14
N ALA A 4 5.22 19.30 26.22
CA ALA A 4 5.16 17.84 26.39
C ALA A 4 6.13 17.36 27.49
N LEU A 5 7.36 17.88 27.50
CA LEU A 5 8.35 17.56 28.54
C LEU A 5 7.88 18.03 29.92
N GLU A 6 7.27 19.21 29.99
CA GLU A 6 6.67 19.73 31.22
C GLU A 6 5.53 18.83 31.72
N ALA A 7 4.61 18.42 30.83
CA ALA A 7 3.51 17.53 31.18
C ALA A 7 4.02 16.18 31.71
N ILE A 8 5.00 15.56 31.02
CA ILE A 8 5.62 14.29 31.45
C ILE A 8 6.26 14.44 32.84
N ARG A 9 7.02 15.52 33.08
CA ARG A 9 7.66 15.75 34.39
C ARG A 9 6.62 15.97 35.50
N LYS A 10 5.60 16.79 35.25
CA LYS A 10 4.53 17.08 36.22
C LYS A 10 3.71 15.83 36.57
N SER A 11 3.44 14.96 35.59
CA SER A 11 2.71 13.71 35.81
C SER A 11 3.60 12.57 36.33
N ARG A 12 4.92 12.77 36.44
CA ARG A 12 5.91 11.71 36.68
C ARG A 12 5.81 10.56 35.65
N GLY A 13 5.41 10.91 34.44
CA GLY A 13 5.29 9.97 33.33
C GLY A 13 6.63 9.66 32.67
N ILE A 14 6.55 8.89 31.58
CA ILE A 14 7.70 8.48 30.78
C ILE A 14 7.47 8.75 29.30
N ALA A 15 8.56 8.80 28.53
CA ALA A 15 8.53 8.77 27.08
C ALA A 15 9.16 7.46 26.61
N VAL A 16 8.51 6.78 25.66
CA VAL A 16 9.00 5.54 25.07
C VAL A 16 8.90 5.64 23.55
N SER A 17 9.89 5.08 22.86
CA SER A 17 9.87 4.93 21.41
C SER A 17 9.36 3.54 21.02
N VAL A 18 8.67 3.49 19.89
CA VAL A 18 8.24 2.26 19.22
C VAL A 18 8.69 2.33 17.76
N SER A 19 9.02 1.18 17.20
CA SER A 19 9.38 0.99 15.79
C SER A 19 8.14 0.97 14.90
N ASP A 20 8.33 1.22 13.61
CA ASP A 20 7.27 1.12 12.61
C ASP A 20 6.67 -0.29 12.59
N GLU A 21 7.49 -1.34 12.73
CA GLU A 21 7.03 -2.73 12.83
C GLU A 21 6.09 -2.95 14.03
N GLU A 22 6.45 -2.43 15.21
CA GLU A 22 5.60 -2.48 16.40
C GLU A 22 4.27 -1.76 16.17
N ILE A 23 4.30 -0.61 15.50
CA ILE A 23 3.09 0.16 15.15
C ILE A 23 2.20 -0.62 14.19
N PHE A 24 2.75 -1.24 13.14
CA PHE A 24 1.96 -2.01 12.18
C PHE A 24 1.32 -3.25 12.81
N LEU A 25 2.04 -3.92 13.73
CA LEU A 25 1.48 -5.02 14.50
C LEU A 25 0.34 -4.54 15.40
N ALA A 26 0.52 -3.40 16.08
CA ALA A 26 -0.51 -2.78 16.92
C ALA A 26 -1.77 -2.39 16.13
N GLU A 27 -1.63 -1.77 14.96
CA GLU A 27 -2.77 -1.42 14.08
C GLU A 27 -3.56 -2.67 13.70
N ARG A 28 -2.85 -3.72 13.32
CA ARG A 28 -3.45 -5.00 12.92
C ARG A 28 -4.16 -5.69 14.08
N ASP A 29 -3.55 -5.67 15.27
CA ASP A 29 -4.12 -6.28 16.47
C ASP A 29 -5.39 -5.54 16.90
N LEU A 30 -5.36 -4.20 16.97
CA LEU A 30 -6.54 -3.36 17.26
C LEU A 30 -7.70 -3.64 16.29
N ALA A 31 -7.40 -3.73 15.00
CA ALA A 31 -8.43 -4.00 13.99
C ALA A 31 -9.00 -5.42 14.10
N LYS A 32 -8.16 -6.42 14.35
CA LYS A 32 -8.57 -7.83 14.37
C LYS A 32 -9.24 -8.27 15.66
N LEU A 33 -8.75 -7.78 16.80
CA LEU A 33 -9.17 -8.24 18.12
C LEU A 33 -10.28 -7.36 18.67
N GLU A 34 -10.18 -6.05 18.47
CA GLU A 34 -11.11 -5.07 19.07
C GLU A 34 -12.04 -4.40 18.05
N GLY A 35 -11.87 -4.68 16.75
CA GLY A 35 -12.63 -4.01 15.69
C GLY A 35 -12.31 -2.51 15.54
N VAL A 36 -11.20 -2.03 16.13
CA VAL A 36 -10.80 -0.63 16.10
C VAL A 36 -9.82 -0.41 14.96
N PHE A 37 -10.28 0.26 13.90
CA PHE A 37 -9.42 0.60 12.77
C PHE A 37 -8.75 1.96 12.97
N ALA A 38 -7.60 1.96 13.66
CA ALA A 38 -6.80 3.13 13.99
C ALA A 38 -5.82 3.51 12.86
N GLU A 39 -5.39 4.77 12.81
CA GLU A 39 -4.24 5.19 11.99
C GLU A 39 -2.90 4.86 12.69
N PRO A 40 -1.75 4.84 11.97
CA PRO A 40 -0.46 4.45 12.55
C PRO A 40 -0.05 5.26 13.79
N ALA A 41 -0.17 6.59 13.75
CA ALA A 41 0.19 7.46 14.87
C ALA A 41 -0.68 7.18 16.12
N SER A 42 -1.95 6.82 15.93
CA SER A 42 -2.85 6.43 17.02
C SER A 42 -2.52 5.04 17.56
N ALA A 43 -2.22 4.08 16.68
CA ALA A 43 -1.84 2.71 17.05
C ALA A 43 -0.52 2.66 17.84
N ALA A 44 0.36 3.66 17.71
CA ALA A 44 1.58 3.77 18.50
C ALA A 44 1.34 3.78 20.02
N THR A 45 0.18 4.27 20.48
CA THR A 45 -0.18 4.23 21.92
C THR A 45 -0.37 2.80 22.42
N TYR A 46 -1.02 1.94 21.63
CA TYR A 46 -1.20 0.53 21.93
C TYR A 46 0.10 -0.27 21.80
N ALA A 47 0.93 0.05 20.80
CA ALA A 47 2.28 -0.51 20.67
C ALA A 47 3.13 -0.22 21.91
N ALA A 48 3.11 1.03 22.39
CA ALA A 48 3.79 1.46 23.60
C ALA A 48 3.25 0.72 24.83
N LEU A 49 1.93 0.57 24.97
CA LEU A 49 1.33 -0.20 26.06
C LEU A 49 1.85 -1.64 26.09
N LYS A 50 1.81 -2.36 24.97
CA LYS A 50 2.34 -3.74 24.88
C LYS A 50 3.80 -3.80 25.32
N LYS A 51 4.61 -2.85 24.89
CA LYS A 51 6.03 -2.76 25.26
C LYS A 51 6.22 -2.51 26.76
N LEU A 52 5.46 -1.59 27.35
CA LEU A 52 5.57 -1.24 28.77
C LEU A 52 5.06 -2.36 29.70
N VAL A 53 4.02 -3.09 29.29
CA VAL A 53 3.55 -4.30 29.99
C VAL A 53 4.62 -5.40 29.94
N ASN A 54 5.20 -5.66 28.77
CA ASN A 54 6.30 -6.64 28.62
C ASN A 54 7.53 -6.27 29.46
N GLN A 55 7.79 -4.98 29.65
CA GLN A 55 8.87 -4.46 30.50
C GLN A 55 8.50 -4.39 31.98
N ARG A 56 7.27 -4.78 32.36
CA ARG A 56 6.73 -4.68 33.73
C ARG A 56 6.75 -3.27 34.31
N ILE A 57 6.70 -2.26 33.44
CA ILE A 57 6.56 -0.85 33.84
C ILE A 57 5.09 -0.54 34.16
N ILE A 58 4.18 -1.17 33.44
CA ILE A 58 2.73 -1.16 33.71
C ILE A 58 2.33 -2.58 34.13
N GLY A 59 1.64 -2.71 35.26
CA GLY A 59 1.10 -3.98 35.75
C GLY A 59 -0.14 -4.45 34.99
N GLU A 60 -0.42 -5.75 35.03
CA GLU A 60 -1.57 -6.36 34.33
C GLU A 60 -2.93 -5.89 34.87
N ASP A 61 -2.99 -5.49 36.14
CA ASP A 61 -4.22 -5.02 36.81
C ASP A 61 -4.44 -3.50 36.68
N GLU A 62 -3.51 -2.78 36.03
CA GLU A 62 -3.62 -1.33 35.88
C GLU A 62 -4.64 -0.93 34.79
N LYS A 63 -5.37 0.15 35.04
CA LYS A 63 -6.31 0.71 34.07
C LYS A 63 -5.60 1.72 33.19
N VAL A 64 -5.50 1.41 31.91
CA VAL A 64 -4.84 2.27 30.91
C VAL A 64 -5.84 2.76 29.87
N VAL A 65 -5.70 4.03 29.46
CA VAL A 65 -6.43 4.61 28.34
C VAL A 65 -5.47 4.85 27.18
N CYS A 66 -5.67 4.16 26.06
CA CYS A 66 -4.96 4.44 24.81
C CYS A 66 -5.75 5.44 23.96
N LEU A 67 -5.16 6.59 23.65
CA LEU A 67 -5.82 7.62 22.86
C LEU A 67 -5.75 7.29 21.36
N ILE A 68 -6.90 6.93 20.78
CA ILE A 68 -7.05 6.69 19.34
C ILE A 68 -7.69 7.92 18.70
N THR A 69 -6.86 8.86 18.26
CA THR A 69 -7.32 10.18 17.78
C THR A 69 -7.66 10.21 16.28
N GLY A 70 -7.21 9.21 15.52
CA GLY A 70 -7.44 9.12 14.08
C GLY A 70 -7.85 7.74 13.61
N SER A 71 -8.75 7.73 12.61
CA SER A 71 -9.21 6.52 11.95
C SER A 71 -8.26 6.10 10.86
N GLY A 72 -8.05 4.79 10.71
CA GLY A 72 -7.28 4.21 9.60
C GLY A 72 -7.86 4.52 8.22
N LEU A 73 -9.14 4.96 8.14
CA LEU A 73 -9.72 5.49 6.89
C LEU A 73 -9.03 6.77 6.40
N LYS A 74 -8.32 7.50 7.27
CA LYS A 74 -7.51 8.66 6.90
C LYS A 74 -6.14 8.25 6.33
N ALA A 75 -5.66 7.04 6.61
CA ALA A 75 -4.38 6.51 6.18
C ALA A 75 -4.52 5.55 4.98
N THR A 76 -5.28 5.96 3.95
CA THR A 76 -5.57 5.07 2.79
C THR A 76 -4.33 4.64 2.02
N ASP A 77 -3.23 5.40 2.06
CA ASP A 77 -1.97 5.03 1.40
C ASP A 77 -1.32 3.79 2.05
N VAL A 78 -1.42 3.67 3.39
CA VAL A 78 -0.95 2.50 4.15
C VAL A 78 -1.81 1.28 3.83
N LEU A 79 -3.14 1.45 3.77
CA LEU A 79 -4.05 0.41 3.31
C LEU A 79 -3.73 -0.07 1.89
N GLN A 80 -3.43 0.87 0.97
CA GLN A 80 -3.03 0.53 -0.39
C GLN A 80 -1.70 -0.23 -0.41
N ALA A 81 -0.74 0.10 0.45
CA ALA A 81 0.52 -0.62 0.56
C ALA A 81 0.34 -2.04 1.13
N LEU A 82 -0.48 -2.20 2.16
CA LEU A 82 -0.77 -3.49 2.80
C LEU A 82 -1.59 -4.42 1.88
N THR A 83 -2.56 -3.88 1.14
CA THR A 83 -3.32 -4.64 0.13
C THR A 83 -2.49 -4.97 -1.11
N LYS A 84 -1.54 -4.11 -1.49
CA LYS A 84 -0.54 -4.42 -2.53
C LYS A 84 0.35 -5.59 -2.11
N LYS A 85 0.89 -5.60 -0.88
CA LYS A 85 1.81 -6.64 -0.38
C LYS A 85 1.25 -8.07 -0.56
N ARG A 86 -0.04 -8.32 -0.33
CA ARG A 86 -0.65 -9.66 -0.54
C ARG A 86 -0.59 -10.15 -1.99
N LYS A 87 -0.46 -9.27 -2.98
CA LYS A 87 -0.32 -9.65 -4.40
C LYS A 87 1.12 -9.66 -4.90
N THR A 88 2.06 -9.05 -4.17
CA THR A 88 3.47 -8.91 -4.59
C THR A 88 4.43 -9.92 -3.95
N THR A 89 4.03 -10.67 -2.92
CA THR A 89 4.96 -11.57 -2.20
C THR A 89 5.48 -12.73 -3.06
N ILE A 90 4.84 -13.04 -4.20
CA ILE A 90 5.27 -14.20 -5.00
C ILE A 90 6.51 -13.89 -5.85
N MET A 91 6.73 -12.65 -6.28
CA MET A 91 7.97 -12.20 -6.93
C MET A 91 8.02 -10.68 -6.77
N GLY A 92 9.12 -10.12 -6.22
CA GLY A 92 9.30 -8.69 -5.92
C GLY A 92 9.27 -7.70 -7.11
N LEU A 93 8.44 -7.95 -8.12
CA LEU A 93 8.15 -7.06 -9.21
C LEU A 93 6.77 -6.43 -8.99
N ASP A 94 6.68 -5.11 -9.16
CA ASP A 94 5.44 -4.34 -9.30
C ASP A 94 4.71 -4.70 -10.62
N LEU A 95 4.38 -5.99 -10.78
CA LEU A 95 3.82 -6.58 -11.99
C LEU A 95 2.31 -6.38 -12.08
N SER A 96 1.60 -6.31 -10.96
CA SER A 96 0.14 -6.45 -10.99
C SER A 96 -0.57 -5.42 -11.89
N THR A 97 -0.06 -4.19 -11.97
CA THR A 97 -0.65 -3.16 -12.84
C THR A 97 -0.09 -3.22 -14.26
N LYS A 98 1.22 -3.43 -14.41
CA LYS A 98 1.87 -3.49 -15.73
C LYS A 98 1.41 -4.71 -16.52
N GLU A 99 1.29 -5.85 -15.87
CA GLU A 99 0.72 -7.09 -16.42
C GLU A 99 -0.72 -6.88 -16.85
N LYS A 100 -1.58 -6.26 -16.02
CA LYS A 100 -2.95 -5.94 -16.41
C LYS A 100 -3.03 -5.02 -17.62
N ILE A 101 -2.17 -4.00 -17.70
CA ILE A 101 -2.09 -3.12 -18.87
C ILE A 101 -1.72 -3.93 -20.12
N LEU A 102 -0.69 -4.79 -20.04
CA LEU A 102 -0.29 -5.65 -21.15
C LEU A 102 -1.43 -6.61 -21.55
N ARG A 103 -2.15 -7.18 -20.59
CA ARG A 103 -3.27 -8.09 -20.85
C ARG A 103 -4.42 -7.36 -21.56
N ILE A 104 -4.81 -6.18 -21.08
CA ILE A 104 -5.82 -5.35 -21.76
C ILE A 104 -5.40 -5.02 -23.20
N LEU A 105 -4.14 -4.60 -23.39
CA LEU A 105 -3.60 -4.27 -24.73
C LEU A 105 -3.40 -5.49 -25.63
N SER A 106 -3.39 -6.70 -25.06
CA SER A 106 -3.34 -7.94 -25.85
C SER A 106 -4.70 -8.30 -26.47
N GLU A 107 -5.78 -7.79 -25.90
CA GLU A 107 -7.16 -7.95 -26.41
C GLU A 107 -7.49 -6.92 -27.50
N GLY A 108 -6.85 -5.75 -27.47
CA GLY A 108 -7.02 -4.72 -28.48
C GLY A 108 -6.38 -3.39 -28.11
N ASP A 109 -6.07 -2.61 -29.14
CA ASP A 109 -5.46 -1.28 -29.01
C ASP A 109 -6.47 -0.31 -28.38
N THR A 110 -6.01 0.54 -27.47
CA THR A 110 -6.90 1.49 -26.78
C THR A 110 -6.14 2.72 -26.26
N TYR A 111 -6.87 3.74 -25.83
CA TYR A 111 -6.33 4.99 -25.30
C TYR A 111 -6.26 4.98 -23.76
N GLY A 112 -5.38 5.80 -23.19
CA GLY A 112 -5.06 5.73 -21.75
C GLY A 112 -6.24 5.91 -20.79
N TYR A 113 -7.29 6.65 -21.20
CA TYR A 113 -8.50 6.79 -20.38
C TYR A 113 -9.34 5.51 -20.33
N ASP A 114 -9.49 4.80 -21.44
CA ASP A 114 -10.21 3.52 -21.45
C ASP A 114 -9.45 2.45 -20.66
N LEU A 115 -8.11 2.43 -20.74
CA LEU A 115 -7.27 1.63 -19.85
C LEU A 115 -7.56 1.92 -18.38
N TRP A 116 -7.58 3.19 -17.98
CA TRP A 116 -7.90 3.59 -16.60
C TRP A 116 -9.29 3.11 -16.15
N ARG A 117 -10.28 3.17 -17.04
CA ARG A 117 -11.64 2.66 -16.80
C ARG A 117 -11.65 1.13 -16.62
N ARG A 118 -11.01 0.39 -17.53
CA ARG A 118 -10.93 -1.08 -17.52
C ARG A 118 -10.10 -1.64 -16.38
N LEU A 119 -9.14 -0.87 -15.87
CA LEU A 119 -8.38 -1.20 -14.65
C LEU A 119 -9.18 -1.03 -13.36
N GLY A 120 -10.45 -0.57 -13.42
CA GLY A 120 -11.33 -0.44 -12.27
C GLY A 120 -11.09 0.81 -11.43
N LYS A 121 -10.44 1.85 -12.00
CA LYS A 121 -10.16 3.13 -11.33
C LYS A 121 -9.39 3.02 -10.00
N VAL A 122 -8.63 1.93 -9.81
CA VAL A 122 -7.83 1.67 -8.60
C VAL A 122 -6.64 2.63 -8.42
N MET A 123 -6.37 3.49 -9.40
CA MET A 123 -5.32 4.50 -9.37
C MET A 123 -5.75 5.74 -10.14
N THR A 124 -4.96 6.81 -10.07
CA THR A 124 -5.21 8.03 -10.86
C THR A 124 -4.95 7.80 -12.35
N ARG A 125 -5.63 8.58 -13.20
CA ARG A 125 -5.37 8.56 -14.66
C ARG A 125 -3.91 8.89 -14.98
N ALA A 126 -3.29 9.80 -14.24
CA ALA A 126 -1.89 10.16 -14.41
C ALA A 126 -0.95 8.98 -14.12
N ALA A 127 -1.24 8.17 -13.09
CA ALA A 127 -0.46 6.98 -12.78
C ALA A 127 -0.51 5.94 -13.94
N VAL A 128 -1.67 5.78 -14.59
CA VAL A 128 -1.79 4.91 -15.78
C VAL A 128 -0.84 5.36 -16.89
N TYR A 129 -0.78 6.67 -17.17
CA TYR A 129 0.16 7.21 -18.16
C TYR A 129 1.63 7.04 -17.75
N GLN A 130 1.97 7.15 -16.46
CA GLN A 130 3.32 6.83 -15.99
C GLN A 130 3.67 5.35 -16.20
N HIS A 131 2.73 4.43 -15.99
CA HIS A 131 2.96 3.01 -16.29
C HIS A 131 3.12 2.76 -17.78
N LEU A 132 2.31 3.40 -18.62
CA LEU A 132 2.40 3.32 -20.09
C LEU A 132 3.76 3.83 -20.58
N ASN A 133 4.21 5.00 -20.14
CA ASN A 133 5.52 5.54 -20.51
C ASN A 133 6.65 4.57 -20.14
N LYS A 134 6.65 4.02 -18.92
CA LYS A 134 7.63 3.01 -18.48
C LYS A 134 7.58 1.72 -19.30
N LEU A 135 6.40 1.32 -19.79
CA LEU A 135 6.25 0.15 -20.66
C LEU A 135 6.73 0.44 -22.08
N SER A 136 6.50 1.66 -22.58
CA SER A 136 7.00 2.15 -23.86
C SER A 136 8.53 2.27 -23.87
N GLU A 137 9.13 2.85 -22.83
CA GLU A 137 10.59 2.91 -22.64
C GLU A 137 11.25 1.53 -22.68
N ARG A 138 10.55 0.50 -22.19
CA ARG A 138 11.01 -0.90 -22.22
C ARG A 138 10.67 -1.63 -23.52
N GLY A 139 10.01 -0.96 -24.47
CA GLY A 139 9.58 -1.53 -25.75
C GLY A 139 8.52 -2.63 -25.61
N LEU A 140 7.76 -2.65 -24.51
CA LEU A 140 6.67 -3.62 -24.28
C LEU A 140 5.32 -3.11 -24.82
N VAL A 141 5.17 -1.79 -24.88
CA VAL A 141 4.03 -1.09 -25.46
C VAL A 141 4.55 -0.11 -26.51
N ALA A 142 3.76 0.12 -27.55
CA ALA A 142 4.00 1.17 -28.53
C ALA A 142 2.80 2.11 -28.56
N GLU A 143 3.04 3.37 -28.92
CA GLU A 143 2.00 4.37 -29.10
C GLU A 143 1.91 4.81 -30.54
N TYR A 144 0.71 5.22 -30.96
CA TYR A 144 0.46 5.77 -32.27
C TYR A 144 -0.76 6.70 -32.23
N MET A 145 -0.91 7.54 -33.25
CA MET A 145 -2.03 8.45 -33.38
C MET A 145 -3.07 7.87 -34.34
N GLN A 146 -4.35 7.90 -33.94
CA GLN A 146 -5.48 7.55 -34.78
C GLN A 146 -6.67 8.44 -34.41
N ASP A 147 -7.31 9.06 -35.41
CA ASP A 147 -8.46 9.96 -35.23
C ASP A 147 -8.25 11.06 -34.17
N GLY A 148 -7.05 11.65 -34.15
CA GLY A 148 -6.66 12.68 -33.18
C GLY A 148 -6.44 12.17 -31.75
N LYS A 149 -6.49 10.86 -31.52
CA LYS A 149 -6.30 10.23 -30.21
C LYS A 149 -4.98 9.44 -30.18
N ARG A 150 -4.28 9.51 -29.04
CA ARG A 150 -3.10 8.69 -28.77
C ARG A 150 -3.54 7.31 -28.27
N LEU A 151 -3.36 6.30 -29.11
CA LEU A 151 -3.63 4.90 -28.81
C LEU A 151 -2.33 4.19 -28.42
N PHE A 152 -2.49 3.13 -27.64
CA PHE A 152 -1.43 2.24 -27.20
C PHE A 152 -1.73 0.84 -27.68
N LYS A 153 -0.67 0.10 -28.04
CA LYS A 153 -0.72 -1.29 -28.47
C LYS A 153 0.40 -2.09 -27.85
N ILE A 154 0.17 -3.39 -27.62
CA ILE A 154 1.23 -4.28 -27.14
C ILE A 154 2.21 -4.60 -28.26
N THR A 155 3.51 -4.62 -27.97
CA THR A 155 4.53 -5.03 -28.95
C THR A 155 4.70 -6.55 -28.97
N GLY A 156 5.40 -7.08 -29.99
CA GLY A 156 5.78 -8.50 -30.00
C GLY A 156 6.62 -8.91 -28.77
N ARG A 157 7.48 -8.00 -28.27
CA ARG A 157 8.23 -8.20 -27.02
C ARG A 157 7.28 -8.22 -25.82
N GLY A 158 6.32 -7.30 -25.76
CA GLY A 158 5.29 -7.27 -24.72
C GLY A 158 4.50 -8.56 -24.63
N LYS A 159 4.07 -9.12 -25.78
CA LYS A 159 3.36 -10.40 -25.84
C LYS A 159 4.18 -11.56 -25.27
N ARG A 160 5.47 -11.68 -25.66
CA ARG A 160 6.37 -12.71 -25.11
C ARG A 160 6.55 -12.61 -23.60
N VAL A 161 6.68 -11.38 -23.07
CA VAL A 161 6.74 -11.15 -21.63
C VAL A 161 5.45 -11.59 -20.94
N LEU A 162 4.29 -11.29 -21.52
CA LEU A 162 3.00 -11.70 -20.97
C LEU A 162 2.87 -13.24 -20.90
N VAL A 163 3.29 -13.95 -21.95
CA VAL A 163 3.32 -15.42 -21.97
C VAL A 163 4.26 -15.97 -20.89
N ALA A 164 5.48 -15.45 -20.80
CA ALA A 164 6.44 -15.88 -19.77
C ALA A 164 5.91 -15.64 -18.34
N LEU A 165 5.14 -14.56 -18.13
CA LEU A 165 4.49 -14.32 -16.84
C LEU A 165 3.39 -15.34 -16.54
N ASP A 166 2.65 -15.79 -17.54
CA ASP A 166 1.61 -16.81 -17.37
C ASP A 166 2.24 -18.19 -17.08
N GLU A 167 3.34 -18.54 -17.75
CA GLU A 167 4.12 -19.75 -17.46
C GLU A 167 4.69 -19.74 -16.03
N LEU A 168 5.28 -18.62 -15.60
CA LEU A 168 5.80 -18.47 -14.24
C LEU A 168 4.70 -18.61 -13.18
N LYS A 169 3.49 -18.10 -13.45
CA LYS A 169 2.34 -18.25 -12.54
C LYS A 169 1.86 -19.69 -12.41
N LEU A 170 2.10 -20.55 -13.41
CA LEU A 170 1.76 -21.98 -13.32
C LEU A 170 2.75 -22.76 -12.43
N LEU A 171 3.93 -22.20 -12.14
CA LEU A 171 4.97 -22.82 -11.33
C LEU A 171 4.87 -22.48 -9.84
N LEU A 172 3.91 -21.63 -9.44
CA LEU A 172 3.75 -21.04 -8.11
C LEU A 172 2.38 -21.38 -7.52
#